data_AF-A0A961HLE0-F1
#
_entry.id   AF-A0A961HLE0-F1
#
_cell.length_a   1.000
_cell.length_b   1.000
_cell.length_c   1.000
_cell.angle_alpha   90.00
_cell.angle_beta   90.00
_cell.angle_gamma   90.00
#
_symmetry.space_group_name_H-M   'P 1'
#
loop_
_entity.id
_entity.type
_entity.pdbx_description
1 polymer ?
#
loop_
_entity_poly.entity_id
_entity_poly.type
_entity_poly.pdbx_seq_one_letter_code
_entity_poly.pdbx_strand_id
1 'polypeptide(L)'
;MDDPRQLYADAGLALPPPTDRGEVRPGMRVLSLVVPETESTLEVWERLRDLHPHTGYWPIVVGEGLWESTIFEFAGPGSAQPYAAGDGRAWFEAKYAERFGEEGPIRGQAEPVPGTDTWDDLLDVTLGEATEIALVPAAYGWEAPSVLGWSGAVNYDIDESEHATVLRRWSGQWGLEVVGLSLDI
;
A
#
# COMPACT_ATOMS: atom_id res chain seq x y z
N MET A 1 11.73 -13.45 -14.14
CA MET A 1 10.64 -13.29 -13.17
C MET A 1 9.45 -14.00 -13.76
N ASP A 2 8.84 -14.91 -13.02
CA ASP A 2 7.69 -15.68 -13.51
C ASP A 2 6.50 -14.75 -13.76
N ASP A 3 5.70 -15.06 -14.79
CA ASP A 3 4.48 -14.31 -15.10
C ASP A 3 3.54 -14.41 -13.90
N PRO A 4 3.13 -13.29 -13.27
CA PRO A 4 2.29 -13.34 -12.07
C PRO A 4 0.99 -14.12 -12.32
N ARG A 5 0.45 -14.08 -13.55
CA ARG A 5 -0.73 -14.87 -13.91
C ARG A 5 -0.49 -16.37 -13.74
N GLN A 6 0.70 -16.84 -14.12
CA GLN A 6 1.08 -18.23 -13.96
C GLN A 6 1.25 -18.58 -12.49
N LEU A 7 1.87 -17.70 -11.69
CA LEU A 7 2.03 -17.90 -10.24
C LEU A 7 0.68 -18.05 -9.52
N TYR A 8 -0.30 -17.19 -9.84
CA TYR A 8 -1.64 -17.28 -9.28
C TYR A 8 -2.41 -18.51 -9.79
N ALA A 9 -2.29 -18.84 -11.09
CA ALA A 9 -2.90 -20.03 -11.66
C ALA A 9 -2.34 -21.33 -11.04
N ASP A 10 -1.03 -21.40 -10.83
CA ASP A 10 -0.35 -22.53 -10.16
C ASP A 10 -0.78 -22.65 -8.69
N ALA A 11 -1.12 -21.53 -8.06
CA ALA A 11 -1.70 -21.47 -6.72
C ALA A 11 -3.22 -21.73 -6.68
N GLY A 12 -3.84 -22.04 -7.82
CA GLY A 12 -5.26 -22.39 -7.91
C GLY A 12 -6.23 -21.22 -8.05
N LEU A 13 -5.73 -19.99 -8.27
CA LEU A 13 -6.55 -18.80 -8.50
C LEU A 13 -6.41 -18.30 -9.93
N ALA A 14 -7.46 -18.45 -10.72
CA ALA A 14 -7.52 -17.87 -12.05
C ALA A 14 -7.83 -16.38 -11.96
N LEU A 15 -6.87 -15.53 -12.34
CA LEU A 15 -7.07 -14.10 -12.41
C LEU A 15 -7.82 -13.71 -13.70
N PRO A 16 -8.67 -12.67 -13.67
CA PRO A 16 -9.10 -12.01 -14.90
C PRO A 16 -7.87 -11.44 -15.65
N PRO A 17 -7.98 -11.13 -16.95
CA PRO A 17 -6.87 -10.57 -17.72
C PRO A 17 -6.34 -9.29 -17.03
N PRO A 18 -5.09 -9.29 -16.53
CA PRO A 18 -4.55 -8.12 -15.85
C PRO A 18 -4.07 -7.07 -16.85
N THR A 19 -4.07 -5.82 -16.41
CA THR A 19 -3.41 -4.70 -17.06
C THR A 19 -1.94 -4.65 -16.63
N ASP A 20 -1.01 -4.59 -17.58
CA ASP A 20 0.41 -4.33 -17.29
C ASP A 20 0.59 -2.85 -16.96
N ARG A 21 1.00 -2.54 -15.73
CA ARG A 21 1.30 -1.17 -15.27
C ARG A 21 2.77 -0.80 -15.45
N GLY A 22 3.59 -1.72 -15.99
CA GLY A 22 4.99 -1.51 -16.28
C GLY A 22 5.91 -1.81 -15.10
N GLU A 23 7.19 -1.50 -15.28
CA GLU A 23 8.19 -1.63 -14.23
C GLU A 23 8.26 -0.35 -13.41
N VAL A 24 7.98 -0.46 -12.11
CA VAL A 24 8.16 0.65 -11.15
C VAL A 24 9.61 0.73 -10.69
N ARG A 25 10.31 -0.40 -10.63
CA ARG A 25 11.76 -0.49 -10.35
C ARG A 25 12.37 -1.57 -11.24
N PRO A 26 13.70 -1.61 -11.44
CA PRO A 26 14.34 -2.63 -12.27
C PRO A 26 13.92 -4.05 -11.87
N GLY A 27 13.20 -4.73 -12.76
CA GLY A 27 12.67 -6.07 -12.53
C GLY A 27 11.43 -6.15 -11.64
N MET A 28 10.93 -5.05 -11.07
CA MET A 28 9.70 -5.02 -10.28
C MET A 28 8.55 -4.53 -11.16
N ARG A 29 7.89 -5.47 -11.83
CA ARG A 29 6.73 -5.20 -12.68
C ARG A 29 5.45 -5.24 -11.86
N VAL A 30 4.61 -4.22 -12.03
CA VAL A 30 3.29 -4.14 -11.39
C VAL A 30 2.22 -4.52 -12.39
N LEU A 31 1.28 -5.34 -11.94
CA LEU A 31 0.07 -5.62 -12.68
C LEU A 31 -1.12 -5.05 -11.92
N SER A 32 -2.25 -4.89 -12.58
CA SER A 32 -3.50 -4.62 -11.90
C SER A 32 -4.65 -5.39 -12.53
N LEU A 33 -5.71 -5.60 -11.78
CA LEU A 33 -6.89 -6.32 -12.23
C LEU A 33 -8.16 -5.62 -11.76
N VAL A 34 -9.14 -5.57 -12.64
CA VAL A 34 -10.47 -5.04 -12.31
C VAL A 34 -11.25 -6.14 -11.59
N VAL A 35 -11.78 -5.80 -10.42
CA VAL A 35 -12.71 -6.61 -9.65
C VAL A 35 -14.10 -6.47 -10.28
N PRO A 36 -14.77 -7.58 -10.62
CA PRO A 36 -16.15 -7.52 -11.09
C PRO A 36 -17.08 -6.91 -10.03
N GLU A 37 -18.03 -6.06 -10.43
CA GLU A 37 -19.03 -5.45 -9.53
C GLU A 37 -19.88 -6.48 -8.74
N THR A 38 -19.85 -7.75 -9.15
CA THR A 38 -20.53 -8.86 -8.48
C THR A 38 -19.73 -9.46 -7.32
N GLU A 39 -18.49 -9.03 -7.10
CA GLU A 39 -17.60 -9.52 -6.04
C GLU A 39 -17.23 -8.37 -5.09
N SER A 40 -17.02 -8.67 -3.80
CA SER A 40 -16.43 -7.70 -2.88
C SER A 40 -14.95 -7.51 -3.22
N THR A 41 -14.52 -6.26 -3.38
CA THR A 41 -13.11 -5.89 -3.56
C THR A 41 -12.26 -6.41 -2.41
N LEU A 42 -12.76 -6.33 -1.17
CA LEU A 42 -12.03 -6.84 -0.01
C LEU A 42 -11.89 -8.36 -0.04
N GLU A 43 -12.95 -9.11 -0.37
CA GLU A 43 -12.86 -10.58 -0.46
C GLU A 43 -11.90 -11.03 -1.58
N VAL A 44 -11.80 -10.28 -2.68
CA VAL A 44 -10.76 -10.52 -3.70
C VAL A 44 -9.38 -10.21 -3.13
N TRP A 45 -9.21 -9.08 -2.44
CA TRP A 45 -7.96 -8.68 -1.81
C TRP A 45 -7.45 -9.72 -0.82
N GLU A 46 -8.33 -10.25 0.05
CA GLU A 46 -7.98 -11.29 1.04
C GLU A 46 -7.48 -12.58 0.37
N ARG A 47 -8.17 -13.03 -0.69
CA ARG A 47 -7.74 -14.20 -1.49
C ARG A 47 -6.36 -13.99 -2.11
N LEU A 48 -6.10 -12.79 -2.64
CA LEU A 48 -4.79 -12.46 -3.22
C LEU A 48 -3.70 -12.36 -2.14
N ARG A 49 -4.04 -11.81 -0.97
CA ARG A 49 -3.14 -11.66 0.19
C ARG A 49 -2.74 -13.01 0.74
N ASP A 50 -3.65 -13.97 0.83
CA ASP A 50 -3.34 -15.32 1.30
C ASP A 50 -2.39 -16.08 0.37
N LEU A 51 -2.32 -15.67 -0.91
CA LEU A 51 -1.40 -16.21 -1.89
C LEU A 51 -0.06 -15.48 -1.96
N HIS A 52 0.08 -14.32 -1.31
CA HIS A 52 1.33 -13.54 -1.28
C HIS A 52 2.58 -14.37 -0.90
N PRO A 53 2.56 -15.29 0.09
CA PRO A 53 3.72 -16.11 0.42
C PRO A 53 4.20 -17.01 -0.74
N HIS A 54 3.33 -17.29 -1.71
CA HIS A 54 3.63 -18.14 -2.87
C HIS A 54 3.94 -17.33 -4.13
N THR A 55 3.29 -16.17 -4.30
CA THR A 55 3.42 -15.35 -5.51
C THR A 55 4.47 -14.24 -5.36
N GLY A 56 4.71 -13.76 -4.13
CA GLY A 56 5.53 -12.57 -3.86
C GLY A 56 4.86 -11.26 -4.27
N TYR A 57 3.57 -11.28 -4.64
CA TYR A 57 2.79 -10.10 -5.02
C TYR A 57 1.83 -9.72 -3.90
N TRP A 58 2.04 -8.54 -3.32
CA TRP A 58 1.14 -7.98 -2.33
C TRP A 58 0.00 -7.23 -3.03
N PRO A 59 -1.27 -7.52 -2.71
CA PRO A 59 -2.40 -6.82 -3.29
C PRO A 59 -2.59 -5.44 -2.66
N ILE A 60 -2.90 -4.44 -3.49
CA ILE A 60 -3.27 -3.09 -3.06
C ILE A 60 -4.55 -2.69 -3.77
N VAL A 61 -5.61 -2.40 -3.02
CA VAL A 61 -6.82 -1.76 -3.55
C VAL A 61 -6.45 -0.36 -4.06
N VAL A 62 -6.74 -0.12 -5.34
CA VAL A 62 -6.44 1.12 -6.04
C VAL A 62 -7.58 2.08 -5.80
N GLY A 63 -7.35 3.07 -4.96
CA GLY A 63 -8.27 4.18 -4.74
C GLY A 63 -8.18 5.26 -5.81
N GLU A 64 -9.09 6.21 -5.71
CA GLU A 64 -9.24 7.32 -6.66
C GLU A 64 -7.91 8.07 -6.90
N GLY A 65 -7.62 8.30 -8.18
CA GLY A 65 -6.47 9.12 -8.61
C GLY A 65 -5.09 8.49 -8.39
N LEU A 66 -5.01 7.24 -7.91
CA LEU A 66 -3.72 6.61 -7.61
C LEU A 66 -2.81 6.58 -8.85
N TRP A 67 -3.31 6.12 -10.00
CA TRP A 67 -2.52 5.95 -11.22
C TRP A 67 -2.21 7.25 -11.95
N GLU A 68 -3.08 8.24 -11.83
CA GLU A 68 -2.95 9.56 -12.45
C GLU A 68 -1.94 10.45 -11.71
N SER A 69 -1.47 10.00 -10.56
CA SER A 69 -0.65 10.79 -9.67
C SER A 69 0.83 10.83 -10.06
N THR A 70 1.45 12.01 -9.90
CA THR A 70 2.93 12.16 -9.90
C THR A 70 3.56 11.61 -8.62
N ILE A 71 2.76 11.08 -7.69
CA ILE A 71 3.20 10.54 -6.41
C ILE A 71 4.10 9.30 -6.56
N PHE A 72 4.25 8.72 -7.77
CA PHE A 72 5.20 7.63 -8.07
C PHE A 72 6.59 8.09 -8.53
N GLU A 73 6.93 9.36 -8.34
CA GLU A 73 8.28 9.85 -8.60
C GLU A 73 9.24 9.46 -7.45
N PHE A 74 10.31 8.72 -7.77
CA PHE A 74 11.39 8.43 -6.82
C PHE A 74 12.16 9.73 -6.51
N ALA A 75 11.73 10.44 -5.48
CA ALA A 75 12.29 11.74 -5.13
C ALA A 75 13.59 11.65 -4.29
N GLY A 76 14.01 10.46 -3.84
CA GLY A 76 15.10 10.31 -2.87
C GLY A 76 16.02 9.08 -3.01
N PRO A 77 16.95 8.87 -2.05
CA PRO A 77 17.84 7.71 -1.98
C PRO A 77 17.10 6.35 -1.81
N GLY A 78 15.78 6.37 -1.57
CA GLY A 78 14.87 5.22 -1.61
C GLY A 78 14.76 4.54 -2.99
N SER A 79 15.35 5.11 -4.04
CA SER A 79 15.48 4.46 -5.35
C SER A 79 16.25 3.12 -5.33
N ALA A 80 17.12 2.89 -4.33
CA ALA A 80 17.89 1.65 -4.19
C ALA A 80 17.34 0.66 -3.14
N GLN A 81 16.62 1.13 -2.11
CA GLN A 81 16.03 0.27 -1.07
C GLN A 81 14.59 0.70 -0.75
N PRO A 82 13.63 -0.23 -0.66
CA PRO A 82 12.21 0.06 -0.44
C PRO A 82 11.87 0.46 1.00
N TYR A 83 12.86 0.65 1.89
CA TYR A 83 12.64 1.20 3.23
C TYR A 83 13.93 1.78 3.80
N ALA A 84 13.83 2.75 4.69
CA ALA A 84 14.97 3.22 5.46
C ALA A 84 15.31 2.19 6.54
N ALA A 85 16.51 1.60 6.47
CA ALA A 85 16.97 0.68 7.50
C ALA A 85 17.11 1.42 8.85
N GLY A 86 16.10 1.30 9.72
CA GLY A 86 16.05 2.05 10.98
C GLY A 86 14.97 1.59 11.96
N ASP A 87 14.98 2.21 13.14
CA ASP A 87 13.94 2.06 14.16
C ASP A 87 12.78 3.02 13.86
N GLY A 88 11.65 2.48 13.40
CA GLY A 88 10.46 3.27 13.11
C GLY A 88 9.90 4.03 14.32
N ARG A 89 10.22 3.63 15.55
CA ARG A 89 9.83 4.37 16.76
C ARG A 89 10.64 5.66 16.86
N ALA A 90 11.96 5.54 16.79
CA ALA A 90 12.88 6.67 16.86
C ALA A 90 12.62 7.65 15.70
N TRP A 91 12.35 7.14 14.49
CA TRP A 91 11.93 7.96 13.35
C TRP A 91 10.65 8.76 13.66
N PHE A 92 9.61 8.09 14.16
CA PHE A 92 8.33 8.74 14.46
C PHE A 92 8.46 9.78 15.58
N GLU A 93 9.18 9.46 16.65
CA GLU A 93 9.46 10.39 17.76
C GLU A 93 10.22 11.64 17.27
N ALA A 94 11.20 11.47 16.36
CA ALA A 94 11.94 12.59 15.78
C ALA A 94 11.06 13.48 14.90
N LYS A 95 10.30 12.91 13.95
CA LYS A 95 9.38 13.68 13.09
C LYS A 95 8.28 14.38 13.88
N TYR A 96 7.76 13.73 14.92
CA TYR A 96 6.78 14.33 15.81
C TYR A 96 7.37 15.54 16.55
N ALA A 97 8.57 15.39 17.13
CA ALA A 97 9.26 16.49 17.83
C ALA A 97 9.63 17.65 16.89
N GLU A 98 10.04 17.36 15.66
CA GLU A 98 10.28 18.37 14.62
C GLU A 98 9.00 19.18 14.32
N ARG A 99 7.86 18.50 14.19
CA ARG A 99 6.60 19.12 13.78
C ARG A 99 5.87 19.86 14.90
N PHE A 100 5.96 19.36 16.13
CA PHE A 100 5.14 19.82 17.26
C PHE A 100 5.93 20.23 18.51
N GLY A 101 7.24 19.99 18.55
CA GLY A 101 8.07 20.13 19.75
C GLY A 101 7.91 18.96 20.73
N GLU A 102 8.68 19.00 21.84
CA GLU A 102 8.68 17.95 22.87
C GLU A 102 7.35 17.86 23.64
N GLU A 103 6.56 18.94 23.67
CA GLU A 103 5.24 19.04 24.32
C GLU A 103 4.09 19.07 23.31
N GLY A 104 4.26 18.40 22.16
CA GLY A 104 3.24 18.33 21.12
C GLY A 104 1.87 17.83 21.62
N PRO A 105 0.79 18.06 20.84
CA PRO A 105 -0.55 17.64 21.23
C PRO A 105 -0.65 16.11 21.24
N ILE A 106 -1.05 15.54 22.39
CA ILE A 106 -1.46 14.14 22.46
C ILE A 106 -2.79 14.01 21.71
N ARG A 107 -2.76 13.41 20.51
CA ARG A 107 -4.01 13.09 19.81
C ARG A 107 -4.71 11.96 20.56
N GLY A 108 -5.99 12.17 20.84
CA GLY A 108 -6.87 11.15 21.40
C GLY A 108 -7.15 10.03 20.41
N GLN A 109 -8.02 9.10 20.80
CA GLN A 109 -8.53 8.08 19.88
C GLN A 109 -9.27 8.76 18.72
N ALA A 110 -9.08 8.25 17.50
CA ALA A 110 -9.88 8.68 16.37
C ALA A 110 -11.34 8.32 16.62
N GLU A 111 -12.25 9.24 16.30
CA GLU A 111 -13.69 8.94 16.28
C GLU A 111 -13.99 8.03 15.08
N PRO A 112 -14.94 7.08 15.21
CA PRO A 112 -15.40 6.28 14.08
C PRO A 112 -15.91 7.18 12.95
N VAL A 113 -15.64 6.79 11.71
CA VAL A 113 -16.19 7.48 10.54
C VAL A 113 -17.68 7.11 10.43
N PRO A 114 -18.61 8.07 10.40
CA PRO A 114 -20.04 7.75 10.27
C PRO A 114 -20.33 7.01 8.95
N GLY A 115 -21.15 5.97 9.02
CA GLY A 115 -21.58 5.20 7.84
C GLY A 115 -20.62 4.10 7.39
N THR A 116 -19.57 3.80 8.17
CA THR A 116 -18.65 2.67 7.89
C THR A 116 -19.01 1.46 8.77
N ASP A 117 -20.17 0.86 8.51
CA ASP A 117 -20.67 -0.29 9.30
C ASP A 117 -19.97 -1.61 8.90
N THR A 118 -19.44 -1.66 7.67
CA THR A 118 -18.64 -2.77 7.13
C THR A 118 -17.26 -2.31 6.67
N TRP A 119 -16.39 -3.27 6.37
CA TRP A 119 -15.08 -2.95 5.79
C TRP A 119 -15.19 -2.44 4.36
N ASP A 120 -16.14 -2.92 3.56
CA ASP A 120 -16.39 -2.37 2.23
C ASP A 120 -16.85 -0.91 2.33
N ASP A 121 -17.73 -0.56 3.29
CA ASP A 121 -18.11 0.84 3.51
C ASP A 121 -16.91 1.72 3.89
N LEU A 122 -16.00 1.18 4.71
CA LEU A 122 -14.77 1.89 5.08
C LEU A 122 -13.85 2.08 3.86
N LEU A 123 -13.69 1.05 3.02
CA LEU A 123 -12.91 1.15 1.80
C LEU A 123 -13.51 2.17 0.84
N ASP A 124 -14.82 2.17 0.64
CA ASP A 124 -15.50 3.12 -0.24
C ASP A 124 -15.33 4.57 0.25
N VAL A 125 -15.44 4.80 1.56
CA VAL A 125 -15.24 6.13 2.14
C VAL A 125 -13.77 6.58 2.09
N THR A 126 -12.81 5.65 2.16
CA THR A 126 -11.38 5.98 2.23
C THR A 126 -10.69 6.01 0.87
N LEU A 127 -11.14 5.20 -0.08
CA LEU A 127 -10.51 4.98 -1.39
C LEU A 127 -11.42 5.36 -2.56
N GLY A 128 -12.69 5.70 -2.32
CA GLY A 128 -13.71 5.84 -3.36
C GLY A 128 -14.26 4.47 -3.82
N GLU A 129 -15.04 4.44 -4.90
CA GLU A 129 -15.60 3.21 -5.50
C GLU A 129 -14.49 2.37 -6.18
N ALA A 130 -13.56 1.85 -5.37
CA ALA A 130 -12.35 1.18 -5.81
C ALA A 130 -12.67 -0.22 -6.34
N THR A 131 -12.59 -0.35 -7.67
CA THR A 131 -12.87 -1.59 -8.40
C THR A 131 -11.61 -2.22 -8.99
N GLU A 132 -10.43 -1.79 -8.56
CA GLU A 132 -9.16 -2.27 -9.09
C GLU A 132 -8.20 -2.67 -7.96
N ILE A 133 -7.47 -3.78 -8.17
CA ILE A 133 -6.41 -4.24 -7.27
C ILE A 133 -5.10 -4.32 -8.04
N ALA A 134 -4.07 -3.64 -7.54
CA ALA A 134 -2.70 -3.76 -7.98
C ALA A 134 -2.01 -4.96 -7.34
N LEU A 135 -1.18 -5.66 -8.10
CA LEU A 135 -0.30 -6.72 -7.66
C LEU A 135 1.13 -6.16 -7.64
N VAL A 136 1.64 -5.88 -6.44
CA VAL A 136 2.93 -5.23 -6.23
C VAL A 136 3.99 -6.25 -5.82
N PRO A 137 5.13 -6.36 -6.50
CA PRO A 137 6.19 -7.33 -6.16
C PRO A 137 6.96 -6.87 -4.91
N ALA A 138 6.39 -7.15 -3.74
CA ALA A 138 6.87 -6.72 -2.44
C ALA A 138 7.11 -7.93 -1.53
N ALA A 139 8.25 -7.98 -0.83
CA ALA A 139 8.53 -9.10 0.08
C ALA A 139 7.60 -9.08 1.30
N TYR A 140 7.12 -7.90 1.67
CA TYR A 140 6.16 -7.68 2.74
C TYR A 140 5.15 -6.60 2.35
N GLY A 141 3.92 -6.69 2.87
CA GLY A 141 2.88 -5.71 2.55
C GLY A 141 3.22 -4.27 2.93
N TRP A 142 4.00 -4.07 3.99
CA TRP A 142 4.46 -2.74 4.41
C TRP A 142 5.50 -2.12 3.45
N GLU A 143 6.11 -2.89 2.54
CA GLU A 143 7.01 -2.37 1.51
C GLU A 143 6.26 -1.87 0.27
N ALA A 144 5.03 -2.33 0.04
CA ALA A 144 4.32 -2.12 -1.22
C ALA A 144 4.18 -0.62 -1.62
N PRO A 145 3.85 0.32 -0.71
CA PRO A 145 3.82 1.74 -1.06
C PRO A 145 5.18 2.25 -1.53
N SER A 146 6.28 1.84 -0.89
CA SER A 146 7.63 2.26 -1.29
C SER A 146 8.08 1.61 -2.60
N VAL A 147 7.71 0.36 -2.85
CA VAL A 147 7.98 -0.32 -4.13
C VAL A 147 7.33 0.45 -5.27
N LEU A 148 6.07 0.86 -5.09
CA LEU A 148 5.36 1.71 -6.05
C LEU A 148 5.98 3.11 -6.19
N GLY A 149 6.78 3.54 -5.23
CA GLY A 149 7.32 4.90 -5.17
C GLY A 149 6.31 5.90 -4.61
N TRP A 150 5.27 5.44 -3.92
CA TRP A 150 4.21 6.29 -3.38
C TRP A 150 4.75 7.28 -2.34
N SER A 151 4.63 8.56 -2.65
CA SER A 151 5.01 9.73 -1.86
C SER A 151 3.81 10.53 -1.33
N GLY A 152 2.75 9.85 -0.87
CA GLY A 152 1.49 10.48 -0.45
C GLY A 152 1.68 11.64 0.55
N ALA A 153 2.58 11.48 1.53
CA ALA A 153 2.88 12.51 2.52
C ALA A 153 4.05 13.45 2.15
N VAL A 154 4.29 13.72 0.86
CA VAL A 154 5.40 14.58 0.39
C VAL A 154 5.33 16.02 0.93
N ASN A 155 4.12 16.53 1.19
CA ASN A 155 3.87 17.82 1.85
C ASN A 155 4.37 17.89 3.31
N TYR A 156 4.74 16.75 3.90
CA TYR A 156 5.34 16.64 5.23
C TYR A 156 6.82 16.22 5.18
N ASP A 157 7.47 16.33 4.02
CA ASP A 157 8.84 15.87 3.79
C ASP A 157 9.03 14.41 4.21
N ILE A 158 8.05 13.55 3.87
CA ILE A 158 8.10 12.11 4.08
C ILE A 158 8.26 11.42 2.73
N ASP A 159 9.39 10.74 2.54
CA ASP A 159 9.69 10.03 1.30
C ASP A 159 9.11 8.60 1.26
N GLU A 160 9.19 7.94 0.10
CA GLU A 160 8.63 6.62 -0.12
C GLU A 160 9.21 5.55 0.82
N SER A 161 10.47 5.68 1.25
CA SER A 161 11.16 4.73 2.12
C SER A 161 10.82 4.94 3.60
N GLU A 162 10.48 6.18 3.97
CA GLU A 162 10.03 6.56 5.30
C GLU A 162 8.61 6.05 5.58
N HIS A 163 7.71 6.06 4.58
CA HIS A 163 6.40 5.41 4.68
C HIS A 163 6.54 3.93 5.07
N ALA A 164 7.38 3.17 4.36
CA ALA A 164 7.62 1.75 4.66
C ALA A 164 8.25 1.54 6.04
N THR A 165 9.06 2.47 6.54
CA THR A 165 9.68 2.39 7.87
C THR A 165 8.63 2.43 8.98
N VAL A 166 7.63 3.31 8.87
CA VAL A 166 6.52 3.40 9.82
C VAL A 166 5.60 2.18 9.70
N LEU A 167 5.23 1.81 8.48
CA LEU A 167 4.36 0.65 8.23
C LEU A 167 4.98 -0.65 8.72
N ARG A 168 6.31 -0.84 8.56
CA ARG A 168 7.03 -1.99 9.10
C ARG A 168 6.90 -2.07 10.62
N ARG A 169 7.02 -0.95 11.31
CA ARG A 169 6.82 -0.89 12.77
C ARG A 169 5.41 -1.28 13.13
N TRP A 170 4.41 -0.71 12.45
CA TRP A 170 3.01 -0.98 12.77
C TRP A 170 2.61 -2.41 12.47
N SER A 171 3.11 -2.97 11.37
CA SER A 171 2.98 -4.39 11.04
C SER A 171 3.61 -5.27 12.12
N GLY A 172 4.84 -4.98 12.56
CA GLY A 172 5.50 -5.75 13.61
C GLY A 172 4.89 -5.62 15.01
N GLN A 173 4.27 -4.48 15.33
CA GLN A 173 3.70 -4.22 16.65
C GLN A 173 2.23 -4.64 16.78
N TRP A 174 1.44 -4.44 15.71
CA TRP A 174 -0.02 -4.63 15.73
C TRP A 174 -0.54 -5.58 14.65
N GLY A 175 0.33 -6.11 13.79
CA GLY A 175 -0.10 -6.95 12.67
C GLY A 175 -0.83 -6.17 11.58
N LEU A 176 -0.57 -4.85 11.46
CA LEU A 176 -1.18 -4.03 10.43
C LEU A 176 -0.78 -4.50 9.02
N GLU A 177 -1.78 -4.53 8.13
CA GLU A 177 -1.64 -4.87 6.72
C GLU A 177 -2.08 -3.69 5.86
N VAL A 178 -1.32 -3.42 4.80
CA VAL A 178 -1.66 -2.36 3.85
C VAL A 178 -2.71 -2.91 2.90
N VAL A 179 -3.92 -2.35 2.94
CA VAL A 179 -5.04 -2.80 2.10
C VAL A 179 -5.13 -2.03 0.80
N GLY A 180 -5.09 -0.69 0.86
CA GLY A 180 -5.25 0.16 -0.31
C GLY A 180 -4.48 1.47 -0.23
N LEU A 181 -4.35 2.12 -1.38
CA LEU A 181 -3.71 3.41 -1.57
C LEU A 181 -4.54 4.25 -2.54
N SER A 182 -4.64 5.55 -2.30
CA SER A 182 -5.27 6.52 -3.20
C SER A 182 -4.32 7.69 -3.47
N LEU A 183 -4.77 8.65 -4.28
CA LEU A 183 -4.22 10.00 -4.24
C LEU A 183 -4.41 10.58 -2.83
N ASP A 184 -3.36 11.16 -2.24
CA ASP A 184 -3.51 11.98 -1.04
C ASP A 184 -4.31 13.24 -1.39
N ILE A 185 -5.38 13.53 -0.64
CA ILE A 185 -6.31 14.65 -0.90
C ILE A 185 -6.04 15.81 0.06
#